data_AF-A0A7K8JKI1-F1
#
_entry.id   AF-A0A7K8JKI1-F1
#
_cell.length_a   1.000
_cell.length_b   1.000
_cell.length_c   1.000
_cell.angle_alpha   90.00
_cell.angle_beta   90.00
_cell.angle_gamma   90.00
#
_symmetry.space_group_name_H-M   'P 1'
#
loop_
_entity.id
_entity.type
_entity.pdbx_description
1 polymer ?
#
loop_
_entity_poly.entity_id
_entity_poly.type
_entity_poly.pdbx_seq_one_letter_code
_entity_poly.pdbx_strand_id
1 'polypeptide(L)' 'PGPPQPAHLELLGVPAGADADPPSQYQCLECGTLLVTPGQLLEHQELHIKLLGGAGG' A
#
# COMPACT_ATOMS: atom_id res chain seq x y z
N PRO A 1 -0.07 -10.52 15.99
CA PRO A 1 0.90 -9.53 15.47
C PRO A 1 0.51 -9.14 14.04
N GLY A 2 -0.19 -8.00 13.89
CA GLY A 2 -0.51 -7.46 12.57
C GLY A 2 0.74 -6.87 11.90
N PRO A 3 0.78 -6.74 10.56
CA PRO A 3 1.91 -6.15 9.87
C PRO A 3 2.14 -4.71 10.35
N PRO A 4 3.40 -4.24 10.37
CA PRO A 4 3.72 -2.88 10.78
C PRO A 4 3.01 -1.89 9.83
N GLN A 5 2.29 -0.95 10.41
CA GLN A 5 1.72 0.20 9.70
C GLN A 5 2.85 0.95 8.98
N PRO A 6 2.59 1.55 7.80
CA PRO A 6 3.64 2.13 6.97
C PRO A 6 4.49 3.08 7.78
N ALA A 7 5.81 2.93 7.63
CA ALA A 7 6.80 3.68 8.36
C ALA A 7 6.43 5.16 8.38
N HIS A 8 6.23 5.67 9.57
CA HIS A 8 6.40 7.07 9.90
C HIS A 8 7.71 7.50 9.22
N LEU A 9 7.60 8.28 8.15
CA LEU A 9 8.74 8.93 7.53
C LEU A 9 9.20 10.04 8.49
N GLU A 10 9.78 9.65 9.62
CA GLU A 10 10.48 10.55 10.55
C GLU A 10 11.95 10.59 10.19
N LEU A 11 12.26 11.00 8.96
CA LEU A 11 13.64 11.36 8.65
C LEU A 11 13.69 12.54 7.70
N LEU A 12 14.42 13.55 8.17
CA LEU A 12 14.86 14.79 7.51
C LEU A 12 13.89 15.98 7.62
N GLY A 13 14.28 16.93 8.48
CA GLY A 13 13.63 18.23 8.59
C GLY A 13 13.62 18.96 7.24
N VAL A 14 12.41 19.28 6.76
CA VAL A 14 12.19 20.05 5.53
C VAL A 14 11.50 21.36 5.93
N PRO A 15 12.00 22.53 5.48
CA PRO A 15 11.43 23.82 5.85
C PRO A 15 10.01 23.98 5.30
N ALA A 16 9.15 24.58 6.13
CA ALA A 16 7.75 24.88 5.84
C ALA A 16 7.59 25.66 4.52
N GLY A 17 7.03 25.00 3.49
CA GLY A 17 6.80 25.65 2.19
C GLY A 17 6.52 24.70 1.03
N ALA A 18 5.72 23.66 1.23
CA ALA A 18 5.10 22.91 0.13
C ALA A 18 3.85 22.19 0.66
N ASP A 19 2.71 22.82 0.41
CA ASP A 19 1.40 22.21 0.41
C ASP A 19 1.36 20.99 -0.54
N ALA A 20 1.58 19.80 -0.01
CA ALA A 20 1.02 18.55 -0.53
C ALA A 20 1.45 17.44 0.42
N ASP A 21 0.60 17.11 1.39
CA ASP A 21 0.56 15.74 1.88
C ASP A 21 0.49 14.83 0.64
N PRO A 22 1.44 13.91 0.43
CA PRO A 22 1.36 13.00 -0.70
C PRO A 22 -0.01 12.32 -0.59
N PRO A 23 -0.80 12.22 -1.69
CA PRO A 23 -2.13 11.64 -1.61
C PRO A 23 -1.99 10.29 -0.92
N SER A 24 -2.67 10.12 0.23
CA SER A 24 -2.57 8.90 1.04
C SER A 24 -2.77 7.69 0.13
N GLN A 25 -1.68 6.98 -0.15
CA GLN A 25 -1.64 5.86 -1.08
C GLN A 25 -1.74 4.56 -0.29
N TYR A 26 -2.47 3.62 -0.85
CA TYR A 26 -2.73 2.30 -0.28
C TYR A 26 -1.73 1.31 -0.87
N GLN A 27 -0.88 0.69 -0.05
CA GLN A 27 0.12 -0.26 -0.52
C GLN A 27 -0.38 -1.71 -0.40
N CYS A 28 -0.29 -2.48 -1.49
CA CYS A 28 -0.47 -3.92 -1.46
C CYS A 28 0.69 -4.60 -0.73
N LEU A 29 0.37 -5.46 0.23
CA LEU A 29 1.38 -6.13 1.06
C LEU A 29 2.04 -7.32 0.36
N GLU A 30 1.38 -7.97 -0.60
CA GLU A 30 1.99 -9.05 -1.38
C GLU A 30 3.05 -8.54 -2.37
N CYS A 31 2.84 -7.37 -3.00
CA CYS A 31 3.68 -6.93 -4.12
C CYS A 31 4.20 -5.49 -4.04
N GLY A 32 3.79 -4.70 -3.04
CA GLY A 32 4.25 -3.32 -2.85
C GLY A 32 3.59 -2.28 -3.76
N THR A 33 2.64 -2.67 -4.63
CA THR A 33 1.92 -1.75 -5.53
C THR A 33 1.16 -0.70 -4.75
N LEU A 34 1.29 0.57 -5.15
CA LEU A 34 0.56 1.70 -4.57
C LEU A 34 -0.72 1.98 -5.35
N LEU A 35 -1.83 2.14 -4.62
CA LEU A 35 -3.16 2.37 -5.16
C LEU A 35 -3.78 3.62 -4.54
N VAL A 36 -4.65 4.28 -5.30
CA VAL A 36 -5.20 5.60 -4.94
C VAL A 36 -6.39 5.48 -3.99
N THR A 37 -7.09 4.36 -3.98
CA THR A 37 -8.30 4.15 -3.17
C THR A 37 -8.27 2.78 -2.51
N PRO A 38 -8.97 2.62 -1.36
CA PRO A 38 -9.04 1.33 -0.70
C PRO A 38 -9.77 0.29 -1.57
N GLY A 39 -10.78 0.69 -2.33
CA GLY A 39 -11.50 -0.21 -3.25
C GLY A 39 -10.58 -0.87 -4.27
N GLN A 40 -9.71 -0.09 -4.92
CA GLN A 40 -8.75 -0.65 -5.87
C GLN A 40 -7.75 -1.60 -5.21
N LEU A 41 -7.32 -1.30 -3.97
CA LEU A 41 -6.44 -2.19 -3.21
C LEU A 41 -7.13 -3.53 -2.92
N LEU A 42 -8.41 -3.52 -2.55
CA LEU A 42 -9.18 -4.74 -2.33
C LEU A 42 -9.30 -5.57 -3.62
N GLU A 43 -9.74 -4.96 -4.72
CA GLU A 43 -9.87 -5.63 -6.01
C GLU A 43 -8.53 -6.22 -6.50
N HIS A 44 -7.43 -5.50 -6.27
CA HIS A 44 -6.08 -5.96 -6.60
C HIS A 44 -5.65 -7.19 -5.78
N GLN A 45 -5.89 -7.20 -4.46
CA GLN A 45 -5.57 -8.35 -3.60
C GLN A 45 -6.39 -9.59 -3.97
N GLU A 46 -7.64 -9.42 -4.41
CA GLU A 46 -8.44 -10.54 -4.90
C GLU A 46 -7.81 -11.25 -6.11
N LEU A 47 -7.10 -10.51 -6.97
CA LEU A 47 -6.37 -11.11 -8.09
C LEU A 47 -5.23 -12.00 -7.60
N HIS A 48 -4.46 -11.56 -6.59
CA HIS A 48 -3.42 -12.39 -5.98
C HIS A 48 -4.01 -13.68 -5.42
N ILE A 49 -5.13 -13.60 -4.70
CA ILE A 49 -5.81 -14.77 -4.14
C ILE A 49 -6.28 -15.73 -5.25
N LYS A 50 -6.84 -15.21 -6.34
CA LYS A 50 -7.30 -16.02 -7.48
C LYS A 50 -6.14 -16.70 -8.22
N LEU A 51 -5.00 -16.01 -8.35
CA LEU A 51 -3.80 -16.56 -8.99
C LEU A 51 -3.06 -17.57 -8.09
N LEU A 52 -3.04 -17.33 -6.77
CA LEU A 52 -2.48 -18.25 -5.78
C LEU A 52 -3.34 -19.52 -5.61
N GLY A 53 -4.66 -19.41 -5.77
CA GLY A 53 -5.60 -20.53 -5.71
C GLY A 53 -5.54 -21.50 -6.91
N GLY A 54 -4.74 -21.21 -7.94
CA GLY A 54 -4.56 -22.07 -9.12
C GLY A 54 -3.41 -23.08 -9.04
N ALA A 55 -2.60 -23.04 -7.96
CA ALA A 55 -1.41 -23.89 -7.80
C ALA A 55 -1.52 -24.84 -6.60
N GLY A 56 -2.69 -25.45 -6.42
CA GLY A 56 -2.92 -26.54 -5.47
C GLY A 56 -3.44 -27.79 -6.19
N GLY A 57 -2.57 -28.41 -6.99
CA GLY A 57 -2.70 -29.81 -7.43
C GLY A 57 -1.88 -30.71 -6.53
#